data_AF-A0A5N8UUV6-F1
#
_entry.id   AF-A0A5N8UUV6-F1
#
_cell.length_a   1.000
_cell.length_b   1.000
_cell.length_c   1.000
_cell.angle_alpha   90.00
_cell.angle_beta   90.00
_cell.angle_gamma   90.00
#
_symmetry.space_group_name_H-M   'P 1'
#
loop_
_entity.id
_entity.type
_entity.pdbx_description
1 polymer ?
#
loop_
_entity_poly.entity_id
_entity_poly.type
_entity_poly.pdbx_seq_one_letter_code
_entity_poly.pdbx_strand_id
1 'polypeptide(L)'
;GGGNDTVNGGSGGNELYGEAGNDTLSGHYTSNNLLDGGEGDDTLKLSSASSYARSYSNSFRGGLGDDIISGSYSQDTYHYDLGDGHDQITDVGDISSSSSYKGPDKIIFGADISRDMVQLTHNAAGDLVITITDPNNAANNGQIVVKYGYISASSHIEAIEFAGDTSGASNLSEADIMAAGALMLGTASDDVITGTSIADVIEGGAGNDILNAGGGSDTYQFDSGSGQDIINNYDSSSSSIDVARFDDVSIEDLWFSRDGNNLQINIIGTDDQVEVNNWYNGANYQVDQIQVGNSVLLNNQLEQLVSAMASFDVPSNAGSVVTQATKDELQPILVESWQTL
;
A
#
# COMPACT_ATOMS: atom_id res chain seq x y z
N GLY A 1 10.00 28.22 -22.89
CA GLY A 1 9.58 28.94 -24.11
C GLY A 1 9.18 27.88 -25.09
N GLY A 2 8.00 27.92 -25.74
CA GLY A 2 7.50 26.74 -26.47
C GLY A 2 8.55 25.91 -27.25
N GLY A 3 8.63 24.61 -26.97
CA GLY A 3 9.65 23.67 -27.41
C GLY A 3 10.30 22.94 -26.22
N ASN A 4 11.20 21.98 -26.50
CA ASN A 4 11.92 21.25 -25.47
C ASN A 4 13.17 22.03 -25.06
N ASP A 5 13.13 22.69 -23.91
CA ASP A 5 14.14 23.56 -23.37
C ASP A 5 14.98 22.89 -22.26
N THR A 6 16.13 23.49 -21.99
CA THR A 6 16.91 23.20 -20.79
C THR A 6 17.19 24.51 -20.06
N VAL A 7 16.58 24.67 -18.90
CA VAL A 7 16.62 25.89 -18.10
C VAL A 7 17.45 25.63 -16.84
N ASN A 8 18.58 26.31 -16.72
CA ASN A 8 19.44 26.21 -15.55
C ASN A 8 19.39 27.51 -14.75
N GLY A 9 18.93 27.41 -13.52
CA GLY A 9 19.01 28.45 -12.51
C GLY A 9 20.46 28.82 -12.20
N GLY A 10 20.71 30.12 -12.06
CA GLY A 10 21.98 30.63 -11.56
C GLY A 10 22.14 30.40 -10.06
N SER A 11 23.15 31.01 -9.44
CA SER A 11 23.20 31.03 -7.98
C SER A 11 22.05 31.87 -7.39
N GLY A 12 21.54 31.46 -6.23
CA GLY A 12 20.44 32.15 -5.55
C GLY A 12 19.07 31.64 -5.99
N GLY A 13 18.01 32.13 -5.33
CA GLY A 13 16.66 31.64 -5.57
C GLY A 13 16.18 31.95 -6.98
N ASN A 14 15.54 30.99 -7.63
CA ASN A 14 15.10 31.09 -9.01
C ASN A 14 13.63 30.72 -9.15
N GLU A 15 12.97 31.36 -10.11
CA GLU A 15 11.68 30.92 -10.64
C GLU A 15 11.93 30.49 -12.09
N LEU A 16 11.74 29.21 -12.37
CA LEU A 16 12.03 28.58 -13.65
C LEU A 16 10.71 28.06 -14.23
N TYR A 17 10.47 28.36 -15.50
CA TYR A 17 9.25 27.99 -16.22
C TYR A 17 9.65 27.33 -17.55
N GLY A 18 9.19 26.10 -17.80
CA GLY A 18 9.39 25.38 -19.07
C GLY A 18 8.43 25.87 -20.16
N GLU A 19 7.17 26.06 -19.79
CA GLU A 19 6.03 26.43 -20.62
C GLU A 19 5.41 25.26 -21.38
N ALA A 20 5.84 24.96 -22.60
CA ALA A 20 5.22 23.91 -23.40
C ALA A 20 6.30 23.14 -24.15
N GLY A 21 6.23 21.82 -24.14
CA GLY A 21 7.29 20.92 -24.61
C GLY A 21 7.93 20.17 -23.45
N ASN A 22 8.78 19.20 -23.76
CA ASN A 22 9.42 18.38 -22.71
C ASN A 22 10.72 19.05 -22.26
N ASP A 23 10.67 19.70 -21.11
CA ASP A 23 11.67 20.59 -20.58
C ASP A 23 12.54 19.94 -19.49
N THR A 24 13.73 20.50 -19.27
CA THR A 24 14.56 20.16 -18.11
C THR A 24 14.90 21.40 -17.33
N LEU A 25 14.36 21.51 -16.12
CA LEU A 25 14.56 22.64 -15.21
C LEU A 25 15.50 22.24 -14.08
N SER A 26 16.54 23.05 -13.84
CA SER A 26 17.50 22.82 -12.75
C SER A 26 17.66 24.06 -11.88
N GLY A 27 17.09 24.04 -10.68
CA GLY A 27 17.33 25.05 -9.65
C GLY A 27 18.67 24.87 -8.95
N HIS A 28 19.14 25.89 -8.22
CA HIS A 28 20.37 25.76 -7.42
C HIS A 28 20.06 25.22 -6.02
N TYR A 29 20.79 24.19 -5.57
CA TYR A 29 20.47 23.45 -4.32
C TYR A 29 20.66 24.22 -3.01
N THR A 30 21.32 25.38 -3.03
CA THR A 30 21.52 26.22 -1.83
C THR A 30 20.65 27.48 -1.84
N SER A 31 19.44 27.36 -2.33
CA SER A 31 18.50 28.47 -2.41
C SER A 31 17.08 27.95 -2.51
N ASN A 32 16.11 28.85 -2.29
CA ASN A 32 14.71 28.54 -2.49
C ASN A 32 14.37 28.68 -3.97
N ASN A 33 13.80 27.65 -4.58
CA ASN A 33 13.47 27.67 -6.00
C ASN A 33 11.97 27.38 -6.21
N LEU A 34 11.44 27.92 -7.30
CA LEU A 34 10.17 27.53 -7.89
C LEU A 34 10.48 26.98 -9.29
N LEU A 35 10.07 25.75 -9.55
CA LEU A 35 10.19 25.10 -10.85
C LEU A 35 8.78 24.71 -11.31
N ASP A 36 8.38 25.19 -12.48
CA ASP A 36 7.10 24.91 -13.12
C ASP A 36 7.38 24.39 -14.54
N GLY A 37 7.10 23.11 -14.79
CA GLY A 37 7.35 22.47 -16.07
C GLY A 37 6.44 23.04 -17.15
N GLY A 38 5.12 22.89 -16.96
CA GLY A 38 4.11 23.42 -17.83
C GLY A 38 3.37 22.32 -18.56
N GLU A 39 3.32 22.35 -19.89
CA GLU A 39 2.78 21.26 -20.71
C GLU A 39 3.93 20.42 -21.28
N GLY A 40 3.85 19.09 -21.23
CA GLY A 40 4.88 18.16 -21.73
C GLY A 40 5.42 17.28 -20.62
N ASP A 41 6.22 16.28 -20.99
CA ASP A 41 6.86 15.40 -20.01
C ASP A 41 8.18 16.02 -19.56
N ASP A 42 8.19 16.63 -18.38
CA ASP A 42 9.27 17.47 -17.89
C ASP A 42 10.18 16.77 -16.89
N THR A 43 11.37 17.31 -16.71
CA THR A 43 12.31 16.89 -15.66
C THR A 43 12.71 18.07 -14.79
N LEU A 44 12.26 18.07 -13.54
CA LEU A 44 12.51 19.12 -12.56
C LEU A 44 13.47 18.63 -11.49
N LYS A 45 14.54 19.38 -11.22
CA LYS A 45 15.55 18.99 -10.21
C LYS A 45 16.29 20.17 -9.61
N LEU A 46 17.08 19.88 -8.58
CA LEU A 46 18.14 20.76 -8.12
C LEU A 46 19.51 20.31 -8.65
N SER A 47 20.45 21.25 -8.70
CA SER A 47 21.82 21.00 -9.19
C SER A 47 22.64 20.03 -8.33
N SER A 48 22.16 19.69 -7.13
CA SER A 48 22.74 18.67 -6.24
C SER A 48 21.77 18.23 -5.15
N ALA A 49 21.72 16.93 -4.83
CA ALA A 49 21.08 16.42 -3.63
C ALA A 49 22.08 16.48 -2.46
N SER A 50 22.23 17.67 -1.87
CA SER A 50 23.18 17.89 -0.78
C SER A 50 22.47 18.23 0.51
N SER A 51 22.92 17.60 1.58
CA SER A 51 22.40 17.82 2.93
C SER A 51 22.72 19.23 3.49
N TYR A 52 23.50 20.04 2.77
CA TYR A 52 23.64 21.49 3.04
C TYR A 52 22.40 22.30 2.63
N ALA A 53 21.46 21.72 1.89
CA ALA A 53 20.25 22.37 1.39
C ALA A 53 19.12 22.50 2.44
N ARG A 54 19.27 21.90 3.63
CA ARG A 54 18.22 21.76 4.66
C ARG A 54 17.52 23.04 5.11
N SER A 55 18.17 24.20 4.96
CA SER A 55 17.62 25.48 5.38
C SER A 55 16.78 26.19 4.31
N TYR A 56 16.66 25.59 3.13
CA TYR A 56 15.91 26.13 2.01
C TYR A 56 14.58 25.41 1.83
N SER A 57 13.75 25.99 0.96
CA SER A 57 12.47 25.43 0.59
C SER A 57 12.26 25.54 -0.92
N ASN A 58 11.84 24.47 -1.58
CA ASN A 58 11.57 24.48 -3.01
C ASN A 58 10.12 24.14 -3.32
N SER A 59 9.62 24.68 -4.43
CA SER A 59 8.29 24.42 -4.96
C SER A 59 8.45 23.85 -6.37
N PHE A 60 7.81 22.71 -6.60
CA PHE A 60 7.82 22.01 -7.87
C PHE A 60 6.38 21.85 -8.36
N ARG A 61 6.15 22.11 -9.63
CA ARG A 61 4.95 21.75 -10.36
C ARG A 61 5.40 21.13 -11.68
N GLY A 62 5.06 19.88 -11.92
CA GLY A 62 5.28 19.25 -13.21
C GLY A 62 4.40 19.92 -14.26
N GLY A 63 3.09 19.80 -14.06
CA GLY A 63 2.08 20.40 -14.91
C GLY A 63 1.35 19.32 -15.70
N LEU A 64 0.94 19.59 -16.93
CA LEU A 64 0.31 18.58 -17.78
C LEU A 64 1.38 17.72 -18.46
N GLY A 65 1.37 16.41 -18.25
CA GLY A 65 2.34 15.46 -18.81
C GLY A 65 2.72 14.40 -17.79
N ASP A 66 3.62 13.50 -18.18
CA ASP A 66 4.17 12.51 -17.24
C ASP A 66 5.53 12.99 -16.73
N ASP A 67 5.56 13.67 -15.58
CA ASP A 67 6.74 14.42 -15.14
C ASP A 67 7.68 13.63 -14.22
N ILE A 68 8.96 14.00 -14.23
CA ILE A 68 9.97 13.47 -13.30
C ILE A 68 10.49 14.60 -12.42
N ILE A 69 10.19 14.51 -11.13
CA ILE A 69 10.60 15.49 -10.13
C ILE A 69 11.61 14.86 -9.15
N SER A 70 12.77 15.49 -9.01
CA SER A 70 13.80 15.12 -8.04
C SER A 70 13.90 16.19 -6.96
N GLY A 71 13.42 15.85 -5.77
CA GLY A 71 13.55 16.63 -4.55
C GLY A 71 14.96 16.66 -3.99
N SER A 72 15.07 17.08 -2.74
CA SER A 72 16.32 17.39 -2.07
C SER A 72 16.18 17.26 -0.55
N TYR A 73 17.25 17.59 0.17
CA TYR A 73 17.22 17.65 1.64
C TYR A 73 16.55 18.93 2.20
N SER A 74 16.06 19.81 1.32
CA SER A 74 15.31 21.01 1.69
C SER A 74 13.88 20.65 2.11
N GLN A 75 13.10 21.63 2.55
CA GLN A 75 11.65 21.47 2.59
C GLN A 75 11.08 21.63 1.18
N ASP A 76 10.61 20.56 0.59
CA ASP A 76 10.12 20.51 -0.78
C ASP A 76 8.58 20.43 -0.80
N THR A 77 7.98 21.18 -1.72
CA THR A 77 6.53 21.22 -1.95
C THR A 77 6.23 20.88 -3.38
N TYR A 78 5.51 19.78 -3.59
CA TYR A 78 5.10 19.27 -4.89
C TYR A 78 3.63 19.62 -5.13
N HIS A 79 3.33 20.34 -6.20
CA HIS A 79 1.97 20.71 -6.58
C HIS A 79 1.47 19.77 -7.67
N TYR A 80 0.23 19.31 -7.51
CA TYR A 80 -0.45 18.47 -8.49
C TYR A 80 -1.88 18.96 -8.66
N ASP A 81 -2.24 19.33 -9.88
CA ASP A 81 -3.54 19.79 -10.31
C ASP A 81 -4.27 18.66 -11.10
N LEU A 82 -5.60 18.78 -11.25
CA LEU A 82 -6.40 17.70 -11.86
C LEU A 82 -6.09 17.58 -13.36
N GLY A 83 -5.71 16.38 -13.80
CA GLY A 83 -5.33 16.10 -15.18
C GLY A 83 -3.85 16.29 -15.48
N ASP A 84 -3.03 16.55 -14.45
CA ASP A 84 -1.58 16.70 -14.58
C ASP A 84 -0.94 15.46 -15.22
N GLY A 85 -1.39 14.25 -14.89
CA GLY A 85 -0.93 13.03 -15.57
C GLY A 85 -0.29 12.02 -14.63
N HIS A 86 0.74 11.31 -15.07
CA HIS A 86 1.44 10.29 -14.28
C HIS A 86 2.84 10.75 -13.88
N ASP A 87 2.93 11.35 -12.69
CA ASP A 87 4.18 11.94 -12.20
C ASP A 87 4.98 10.97 -11.35
N GLN A 88 6.30 11.12 -11.42
CA GLN A 88 7.25 10.43 -10.56
C GLN A 88 8.02 11.42 -9.70
N ILE A 89 7.96 11.24 -8.38
CA ILE A 89 8.72 12.02 -7.41
C ILE A 89 9.82 11.14 -6.80
N THR A 90 11.03 11.66 -6.71
CA THR A 90 12.09 11.08 -5.89
C THR A 90 12.46 12.09 -4.82
N ASP A 91 12.02 11.83 -3.60
CA ASP A 91 12.29 12.66 -2.45
C ASP A 91 13.57 12.23 -1.72
N VAL A 92 14.27 13.19 -1.11
CA VAL A 92 15.50 12.98 -0.35
C VAL A 92 15.45 13.78 0.96
N GLY A 93 14.46 13.49 1.80
CA GLY A 93 14.28 14.08 3.11
C GLY A 93 15.43 13.87 4.11
N ASP A 94 15.46 14.77 5.10
CA ASP A 94 16.36 14.68 6.24
C ASP A 94 15.67 14.00 7.43
N ILE A 95 16.12 12.79 7.77
CA ILE A 95 15.73 12.02 8.97
C ILE A 95 16.17 12.67 10.31
N SER A 96 16.54 13.95 10.35
CA SER A 96 17.22 14.56 11.49
C SER A 96 16.50 15.78 12.09
N SER A 97 16.35 15.75 13.41
CA SER A 97 15.84 16.83 14.28
C SER A 97 16.81 18.03 14.40
N SER A 98 17.47 18.39 13.30
CA SER A 98 18.40 19.52 13.24
C SER A 98 17.65 20.85 13.43
N SER A 99 18.29 21.81 14.11
CA SER A 99 17.78 23.18 14.25
C SER A 99 17.68 23.95 12.94
N SER A 100 18.22 23.40 11.85
CA SER A 100 18.12 23.92 10.49
C SER A 100 17.00 23.31 9.65
N TYR A 101 16.26 22.32 10.18
CA TYR A 101 15.09 21.71 9.55
C TYR A 101 13.98 22.76 9.36
N LYS A 102 13.45 22.89 8.14
CA LYS A 102 12.45 23.91 7.79
C LYS A 102 11.01 23.41 7.80
N GLY A 103 10.80 22.11 7.89
CA GLY A 103 9.49 21.51 8.00
C GLY A 103 9.36 20.31 7.05
N PRO A 104 8.16 19.72 7.01
CA PRO A 104 7.87 18.51 6.25
C PRO A 104 7.91 18.77 4.74
N ASP A 105 8.30 17.75 3.99
CA ASP A 105 8.09 17.63 2.56
C ASP A 105 6.62 17.30 2.32
N LYS A 106 6.02 17.90 1.28
CA LYS A 106 4.57 17.80 1.08
C LYS A 106 4.11 17.81 -0.35
N ILE A 107 3.00 17.13 -0.59
CA ILE A 107 2.21 17.25 -1.82
C ILE A 107 1.00 18.13 -1.54
N ILE A 108 0.73 19.10 -2.41
CA ILE A 108 -0.48 19.92 -2.36
C ILE A 108 -1.31 19.64 -3.62
N PHE A 109 -2.48 19.07 -3.40
CA PHE A 109 -3.49 18.90 -4.43
C PHE A 109 -4.25 20.19 -4.69
N GLY A 110 -4.48 20.48 -5.98
CA GLY A 110 -5.27 21.60 -6.47
C GLY A 110 -6.70 21.63 -5.93
N ALA A 111 -7.37 22.77 -6.06
CA ALA A 111 -8.71 22.97 -5.49
C ALA A 111 -9.81 22.08 -6.10
N ASP A 112 -9.58 21.54 -7.29
CA ASP A 112 -10.50 20.65 -8.02
C ASP A 112 -10.30 19.16 -7.68
N ILE A 113 -9.34 18.84 -6.80
CA ILE A 113 -9.13 17.49 -6.28
C ILE A 113 -9.61 17.45 -4.82
N SER A 114 -10.60 16.62 -4.53
CA SER A 114 -11.08 16.36 -3.17
C SER A 114 -10.52 15.05 -2.61
N ARG A 115 -10.56 14.89 -1.28
CA ARG A 115 -9.97 13.74 -0.59
C ARG A 115 -10.52 12.39 -1.03
N ASP A 116 -11.80 12.32 -1.39
CA ASP A 116 -12.49 11.13 -1.89
C ASP A 116 -12.05 10.70 -3.29
N MET A 117 -11.41 11.58 -4.05
CA MET A 117 -10.82 11.26 -5.36
C MET A 117 -9.44 10.59 -5.24
N VAL A 118 -8.83 10.62 -4.05
CA VAL A 118 -7.43 10.22 -3.83
C VAL A 118 -7.34 8.91 -3.06
N GLN A 119 -6.71 7.92 -3.68
CA GLN A 119 -6.39 6.62 -3.06
C GLN A 119 -4.88 6.49 -2.91
N LEU A 120 -4.41 6.15 -1.72
CA LEU A 120 -3.01 5.85 -1.43
C LEU A 120 -2.85 4.33 -1.33
N THR A 121 -1.86 3.79 -2.01
CA THR A 121 -1.40 2.41 -1.93
C THR A 121 0.14 2.39 -1.99
N HIS A 122 0.74 1.20 -1.94
CA HIS A 122 2.13 1.03 -2.32
C HIS A 122 2.26 -0.07 -3.37
N ASN A 123 3.38 -0.12 -4.09
CA ASN A 123 3.68 -1.19 -5.03
C ASN A 123 4.75 -2.15 -4.48
N ALA A 124 4.99 -3.27 -5.16
CA ALA A 124 6.00 -4.26 -4.79
C ALA A 124 7.44 -3.71 -4.69
N ALA A 125 7.72 -2.53 -5.25
CA ALA A 125 9.02 -1.86 -5.12
C ALA A 125 9.14 -1.00 -3.84
N GLY A 126 8.07 -0.90 -3.05
CA GLY A 126 8.00 -0.04 -1.86
C GLY A 126 7.81 1.44 -2.18
N ASP A 127 7.35 1.77 -3.39
CA ASP A 127 6.98 3.15 -3.75
C ASP A 127 5.59 3.49 -3.19
N LEU A 128 5.38 4.73 -2.77
CA LEU A 128 4.05 5.26 -2.50
C LEU A 128 3.37 5.58 -3.82
N VAL A 129 2.19 5.00 -4.04
CA VAL A 129 1.37 5.19 -5.22
C VAL A 129 0.12 5.95 -4.82
N ILE A 130 -0.08 7.13 -5.39
CA ILE A 130 -1.24 7.98 -5.15
C ILE A 130 -2.04 8.02 -6.44
N THR A 131 -3.22 7.40 -6.44
CA THR A 131 -4.12 7.39 -7.59
C THR A 131 -5.18 8.48 -7.43
N ILE A 132 -5.37 9.28 -8.47
CA ILE A 132 -6.38 10.34 -8.54
C ILE A 132 -7.44 9.91 -9.56
N THR A 133 -8.68 9.74 -9.11
CA THR A 133 -9.82 9.35 -9.95
C THR A 133 -10.84 10.47 -10.04
N ASP A 134 -11.04 11.02 -11.24
CA ASP A 134 -12.10 11.99 -11.51
C ASP A 134 -13.43 11.27 -11.78
N PRO A 135 -14.43 11.40 -10.89
CA PRO A 135 -15.74 10.75 -11.08
C PRO A 135 -16.51 11.31 -12.29
N ASN A 136 -16.13 12.48 -12.80
CA ASN A 136 -16.84 13.15 -13.89
C ASN A 136 -16.18 12.94 -15.25
N ASN A 137 -14.87 12.65 -15.29
CA ASN A 137 -14.13 12.46 -16.54
C ASN A 137 -12.87 11.62 -16.34
N ALA A 138 -12.94 10.33 -16.70
CA ALA A 138 -11.82 9.41 -16.59
C ALA A 138 -10.56 9.82 -17.39
N ALA A 139 -10.66 10.75 -18.35
CA ALA A 139 -9.50 11.28 -19.05
C ALA A 139 -8.63 12.22 -18.19
N ASN A 140 -9.16 12.69 -17.06
CA ASN A 140 -8.43 13.50 -16.08
C ASN A 140 -7.84 12.65 -14.94
N ASN A 141 -8.03 11.32 -14.96
CA ASN A 141 -7.40 10.45 -13.98
C ASN A 141 -5.88 10.55 -14.12
N GLY A 142 -5.20 10.42 -13.00
CA GLY A 142 -3.74 10.49 -12.97
C GLY A 142 -3.16 9.80 -11.76
N GLN A 143 -1.85 9.89 -11.62
CA GLN A 143 -1.11 9.19 -10.57
C GLN A 143 0.14 9.97 -10.18
N ILE A 144 0.51 9.86 -8.91
CA ILE A 144 1.84 10.25 -8.43
C ILE A 144 2.50 9.00 -7.86
N VAL A 145 3.73 8.71 -8.29
CA VAL A 145 4.58 7.67 -7.72
C VAL A 145 5.75 8.29 -6.99
N VAL A 146 5.74 8.22 -5.65
CA VAL A 146 6.86 8.64 -4.82
C VAL A 146 7.79 7.45 -4.60
N LYS A 147 8.97 7.52 -5.21
CA LYS A 147 9.96 6.44 -5.18
C LYS A 147 10.46 6.16 -3.78
N TYR A 148 10.43 4.88 -3.40
CA TYR A 148 10.84 4.39 -2.08
C TYR A 148 10.03 4.92 -0.89
N GLY A 149 8.87 5.53 -1.15
CA GLY A 149 8.06 6.23 -0.16
C GLY A 149 7.60 5.40 1.04
N TYR A 150 7.61 4.06 0.97
CA TYR A 150 7.28 3.18 2.09
C TYR A 150 8.47 2.45 2.70
N ILE A 151 9.61 2.37 1.99
CA ILE A 151 10.76 1.56 2.41
C ILE A 151 11.99 2.40 2.78
N SER A 152 11.91 3.72 2.62
CA SER A 152 12.98 4.65 2.95
C SER A 152 12.43 5.88 3.67
N ALA A 153 12.73 6.01 4.96
CA ALA A 153 12.35 7.17 5.76
C ALA A 153 12.92 8.50 5.25
N SER A 154 13.96 8.47 4.41
CA SER A 154 14.47 9.67 3.73
C SER A 154 13.78 9.94 2.39
N SER A 155 12.71 9.24 2.07
CA SER A 155 11.93 9.40 0.83
C SER A 155 10.43 9.47 1.14
N HIS A 156 10.08 9.62 2.42
CA HIS A 156 8.71 9.84 2.83
C HIS A 156 8.24 11.22 2.33
N ILE A 157 6.94 11.32 2.13
CA ILE A 157 6.25 12.60 2.08
C ILE A 157 5.52 12.72 3.42
N GLU A 158 5.79 13.76 4.19
CA GLU A 158 5.25 13.85 5.56
C GLU A 158 3.90 14.56 5.62
N ALA A 159 3.43 15.16 4.52
CA ALA A 159 2.09 15.73 4.45
C ALA A 159 1.49 15.71 3.05
N ILE A 160 0.19 15.44 2.98
CA ILE A 160 -0.65 15.71 1.81
C ILE A 160 -1.72 16.73 2.21
N GLU A 161 -1.79 17.83 1.47
CA GLU A 161 -2.74 18.91 1.71
C GLU A 161 -3.69 19.07 0.51
N PHE A 162 -4.94 19.43 0.80
CA PHE A 162 -5.95 19.71 -0.23
C PHE A 162 -6.28 21.20 -0.25
N ALA A 163 -5.89 21.92 -1.31
CA ALA A 163 -6.05 23.37 -1.38
C ALA A 163 -7.52 23.82 -1.29
N GLY A 164 -8.47 22.97 -1.71
CA GLY A 164 -9.91 23.22 -1.60
C GLY A 164 -10.45 23.15 -0.17
N ASP A 165 -9.76 22.47 0.75
CA ASP A 165 -10.19 22.32 2.15
C ASP A 165 -9.51 23.32 3.09
N THR A 166 -10.15 24.48 3.24
CA THR A 166 -9.68 25.52 4.17
C THR A 166 -9.73 25.14 5.66
N SER A 167 -10.43 24.05 6.02
CA SER A 167 -10.47 23.55 7.40
C SER A 167 -9.29 22.65 7.75
N GLY A 168 -8.64 22.07 6.74
CA GLY A 168 -7.55 21.10 6.86
C GLY A 168 -8.00 19.71 7.36
N ALA A 169 -9.31 19.45 7.47
CA ALA A 169 -9.84 18.17 7.93
C ALA A 169 -9.55 17.00 6.96
N SER A 170 -9.28 17.33 5.70
CA SER A 170 -8.97 16.39 4.63
C SER A 170 -7.48 16.08 4.50
N ASN A 171 -6.62 16.85 5.18
CA ASN A 171 -5.17 16.70 5.08
C ASN A 171 -4.71 15.39 5.73
N LEU A 172 -3.68 14.78 5.15
CA LEU A 172 -3.06 13.56 5.66
C LEU A 172 -1.70 13.89 6.25
N SER A 173 -1.45 13.40 7.46
CA SER A 173 -0.13 13.41 8.09
C SER A 173 0.73 12.25 7.58
N GLU A 174 2.03 12.29 7.84
CA GLU A 174 2.95 11.15 7.60
C GLU A 174 2.38 9.85 8.17
N ALA A 175 1.81 9.88 9.37
CA ALA A 175 1.22 8.68 9.97
C ALA A 175 0.02 8.15 9.17
N ASP A 176 -0.82 9.03 8.62
CA ASP A 176 -1.96 8.63 7.78
C ASP A 176 -1.49 8.08 6.44
N ILE A 177 -0.44 8.68 5.84
CA ILE A 177 0.17 8.24 4.59
C ILE A 177 0.81 6.86 4.80
N MET A 178 1.60 6.70 5.85
CA MET A 178 2.26 5.43 6.18
C MET A 178 1.25 4.33 6.54
N ALA A 179 0.14 4.68 7.19
CA ALA A 179 -0.95 3.74 7.43
C ALA A 179 -1.66 3.30 6.13
N ALA A 180 -1.72 4.16 5.11
CA ALA A 180 -2.36 3.81 3.84
C ALA A 180 -1.63 2.72 3.07
N GLY A 181 -0.30 2.65 3.18
CA GLY A 181 0.48 1.56 2.61
C GLY A 181 0.63 0.38 3.54
N ALA A 182 -0.21 0.26 4.58
CA ALA A 182 -0.56 -1.07 5.01
C ALA A 182 -1.38 -1.75 3.90
N LEU A 183 -2.29 -1.05 3.21
CA LEU A 183 -3.31 -1.71 2.39
C LEU A 183 -2.89 -1.89 0.91
N MET A 184 -2.82 -3.14 0.47
CA MET A 184 -2.78 -3.56 -0.93
C MET A 184 -4.12 -4.19 -1.31
N LEU A 185 -4.77 -3.62 -2.33
CA LEU A 185 -6.04 -4.12 -2.87
C LEU A 185 -5.82 -4.72 -4.25
N GLY A 186 -6.30 -5.94 -4.47
CA GLY A 186 -6.53 -6.48 -5.80
C GLY A 186 -7.87 -6.00 -6.37
N THR A 187 -8.37 -6.72 -7.35
CA THR A 187 -9.53 -6.37 -8.16
C THR A 187 -10.65 -7.40 -7.99
N ALA A 188 -11.59 -7.45 -8.93
CA ALA A 188 -12.60 -8.51 -8.99
C ALA A 188 -12.21 -9.62 -9.98
N SER A 189 -10.94 -9.65 -10.41
CA SER A 189 -10.35 -10.61 -11.34
C SER A 189 -9.17 -11.30 -10.65
N ASP A 190 -8.76 -12.45 -11.19
CA ASP A 190 -7.59 -13.17 -10.68
C ASP A 190 -6.32 -12.29 -10.72
N ASP A 191 -5.80 -11.96 -9.55
CA ASP A 191 -4.64 -11.09 -9.34
C ASP A 191 -3.42 -11.85 -8.79
N VAL A 192 -2.23 -11.28 -9.05
CA VAL A 192 -1.00 -11.71 -8.39
C VAL A 192 -0.45 -10.50 -7.62
N ILE A 193 -0.64 -10.52 -6.31
CA ILE A 193 -0.21 -9.45 -5.43
C ILE A 193 1.14 -9.83 -4.81
N THR A 194 2.10 -8.93 -4.92
CA THR A 194 3.41 -9.04 -4.28
C THR A 194 3.62 -7.83 -3.39
N GLY A 195 3.70 -8.06 -2.09
CA GLY A 195 4.04 -7.09 -1.07
C GLY A 195 5.53 -6.77 -1.04
N THR A 196 6.00 -6.36 0.12
CA THR A 196 7.27 -5.70 0.33
C THR A 196 8.11 -6.42 1.39
N SER A 197 9.05 -5.70 2.00
CA SER A 197 9.82 -6.19 3.15
C SER A 197 9.39 -5.53 4.46
N ILE A 198 8.27 -4.81 4.46
CA ILE A 198 7.65 -4.21 5.64
C ILE A 198 6.27 -4.85 5.87
N ALA A 199 5.60 -4.49 6.97
CA ALA A 199 4.29 -5.03 7.29
C ALA A 199 3.22 -4.56 6.30
N ASP A 200 2.63 -5.52 5.59
CA ASP A 200 1.59 -5.30 4.59
C ASP A 200 0.23 -5.86 5.06
N VAL A 201 -0.85 -5.32 4.52
CA VAL A 201 -2.25 -5.75 4.66
C VAL A 201 -2.76 -5.97 3.25
N ILE A 202 -2.98 -7.22 2.86
CA ILE A 202 -3.32 -7.59 1.49
C ILE A 202 -4.76 -8.10 1.45
N GLU A 203 -5.58 -7.50 0.59
CA GLU A 203 -6.91 -7.96 0.24
C GLU A 203 -6.90 -8.27 -1.27
N GLY A 204 -7.03 -9.55 -1.64
CA GLY A 204 -7.07 -9.97 -3.05
C GLY A 204 -8.27 -9.39 -3.81
N GLY A 205 -9.37 -9.18 -3.09
CA GLY A 205 -10.65 -8.82 -3.67
C GLY A 205 -11.44 -10.07 -3.99
N ALA A 206 -12.08 -10.11 -5.17
CA ALA A 206 -12.77 -11.30 -5.66
C ALA A 206 -12.00 -11.89 -6.84
N GLY A 207 -12.02 -13.20 -7.01
CA GLY A 207 -11.26 -13.86 -8.07
C GLY A 207 -10.59 -15.10 -7.52
N ASN A 208 -9.51 -15.55 -8.14
CA ASN A 208 -8.63 -16.54 -7.52
C ASN A 208 -7.22 -15.95 -7.49
N ASP A 209 -6.83 -15.43 -6.33
CA ASP A 209 -5.67 -14.57 -6.22
C ASP A 209 -4.44 -15.32 -5.69
N ILE A 210 -3.25 -14.84 -6.06
CA ILE A 210 -1.99 -15.31 -5.50
C ILE A 210 -1.36 -14.17 -4.69
N LEU A 211 -1.31 -14.35 -3.37
CA LEU A 211 -0.88 -13.35 -2.41
C LEU A 211 0.51 -13.69 -1.87
N ASN A 212 1.47 -12.79 -2.08
CA ASN A 212 2.86 -12.94 -1.63
C ASN A 212 3.24 -11.68 -0.84
N ALA A 213 3.02 -11.62 0.47
CA ALA A 213 3.28 -10.39 1.22
C ALA A 213 4.77 -10.06 1.37
N GLY A 214 5.64 -11.07 1.28
CA GLY A 214 7.07 -10.87 1.32
C GLY A 214 7.60 -11.09 2.73
N GLY A 215 8.24 -10.10 3.33
CA GLY A 215 8.67 -10.19 4.72
C GLY A 215 8.15 -9.01 5.52
N GLY A 216 7.91 -9.18 6.81
CA GLY A 216 7.15 -8.19 7.55
C GLY A 216 6.23 -8.90 8.52
N SER A 217 5.39 -8.16 9.23
CA SER A 217 4.25 -8.77 9.93
C SER A 217 3.03 -8.53 9.09
N ASP A 218 2.65 -9.51 8.27
CA ASP A 218 1.70 -9.30 7.19
C ASP A 218 0.29 -9.75 7.57
N THR A 219 -0.74 -9.12 7.02
CA THR A 219 -2.13 -9.51 7.21
C THR A 219 -2.79 -9.76 5.87
N TYR A 220 -3.15 -11.01 5.59
CA TYR A 220 -3.96 -11.41 4.45
C TYR A 220 -5.43 -11.36 4.86
N GLN A 221 -6.21 -10.45 4.29
CA GLN A 221 -7.62 -10.25 4.61
C GLN A 221 -8.50 -10.95 3.58
N PHE A 222 -9.49 -11.68 4.06
CA PHE A 222 -10.48 -12.40 3.25
C PHE A 222 -11.89 -12.09 3.73
N ASP A 223 -12.79 -11.96 2.77
CA ASP A 223 -14.23 -11.83 2.99
C ASP A 223 -14.97 -12.93 2.24
N SER A 224 -16.26 -13.12 2.52
CA SER A 224 -17.10 -14.00 1.71
C SER A 224 -17.22 -13.44 0.29
N GLY A 225 -17.01 -14.29 -0.70
CA GLY A 225 -16.95 -13.93 -2.11
C GLY A 225 -15.55 -13.61 -2.61
N SER A 226 -14.50 -13.77 -1.79
CA SER A 226 -13.12 -13.62 -2.25
C SER A 226 -12.72 -14.65 -3.32
N GLY A 227 -13.36 -15.82 -3.35
CA GLY A 227 -13.06 -16.91 -4.28
C GLY A 227 -11.97 -17.85 -3.75
N GLN A 228 -11.07 -18.34 -4.60
CA GLN A 228 -10.10 -19.38 -4.23
C GLN A 228 -8.67 -18.86 -4.27
N ASP A 229 -8.21 -18.38 -3.12
CA ASP A 229 -6.94 -17.65 -2.99
C ASP A 229 -5.81 -18.54 -2.49
N ILE A 230 -4.58 -18.16 -2.85
CA ILE A 230 -3.35 -18.82 -2.44
C ILE A 230 -2.46 -17.82 -1.69
N ILE A 231 -2.16 -18.13 -0.43
CA ILE A 231 -1.13 -17.45 0.35
C ILE A 231 0.21 -18.16 0.17
N ASN A 232 1.23 -17.42 -0.25
CA ASN A 232 2.64 -17.84 -0.23
C ASN A 232 3.40 -17.11 0.88
N ASN A 233 3.26 -17.57 2.12
CA ASN A 233 3.83 -16.93 3.31
C ASN A 233 5.28 -17.34 3.60
N TYR A 234 6.20 -17.26 2.64
CA TYR A 234 7.59 -17.59 2.95
C TYR A 234 8.26 -16.48 3.76
N ASP A 235 8.28 -16.62 5.09
CA ASP A 235 9.03 -15.74 5.99
C ASP A 235 10.02 -16.53 6.86
N SER A 236 11.26 -16.04 6.91
CA SER A 236 12.35 -16.62 7.73
C SER A 236 12.61 -15.86 9.02
N SER A 237 11.98 -14.70 9.21
CA SER A 237 11.96 -13.98 10.47
C SER A 237 11.12 -14.73 11.49
N SER A 238 11.56 -14.72 12.75
CA SER A 238 10.83 -15.34 13.88
C SER A 238 10.16 -14.32 14.80
N SER A 239 10.30 -13.04 14.45
CA SER A 239 9.70 -11.90 15.17
C SER A 239 8.55 -11.27 14.41
N SER A 240 8.40 -11.62 13.14
CA SER A 240 7.23 -11.30 12.33
C SER A 240 6.03 -12.08 12.84
N ILE A 241 4.84 -11.56 12.53
CA ILE A 241 3.57 -12.15 12.92
C ILE A 241 2.69 -12.00 11.70
N ASP A 242 2.53 -13.10 10.98
CA ASP A 242 1.69 -13.14 9.80
C ASP A 242 0.30 -13.64 10.17
N VAL A 243 -0.72 -13.01 9.60
CA VAL A 243 -2.12 -13.20 9.98
C VAL A 243 -2.95 -13.48 8.74
N ALA A 244 -3.70 -14.58 8.75
CA ALA A 244 -4.85 -14.73 7.86
C ALA A 244 -6.10 -14.25 8.62
N ARG A 245 -6.66 -13.10 8.23
CA ARG A 245 -7.83 -12.49 8.86
C ARG A 245 -9.07 -12.68 8.00
N PHE A 246 -10.16 -13.07 8.64
CA PHE A 246 -11.46 -13.20 8.01
C PHE A 246 -12.47 -12.29 8.72
N ASP A 247 -13.03 -11.30 8.03
CA ASP A 247 -13.75 -10.18 8.66
C ASP A 247 -15.28 -10.33 8.67
N ASP A 248 -15.89 -11.02 7.71
CA ASP A 248 -17.35 -11.20 7.58
C ASP A 248 -17.88 -12.63 7.81
N VAL A 249 -17.03 -13.53 8.30
CA VAL A 249 -17.35 -14.93 8.62
C VAL A 249 -17.26 -15.21 10.11
N SER A 250 -17.88 -16.31 10.56
CA SER A 250 -17.73 -16.81 11.94
C SER A 250 -16.75 -17.97 12.03
N ILE A 251 -16.19 -18.21 13.22
CA ILE A 251 -15.29 -19.35 13.46
C ILE A 251 -15.97 -20.72 13.18
N GLU A 252 -17.30 -20.78 13.24
CA GLU A 252 -18.08 -22.00 12.97
C GLU A 252 -18.29 -22.23 11.45
N ASP A 253 -18.01 -21.22 10.63
CA ASP A 253 -18.11 -21.28 9.17
C ASP A 253 -16.76 -21.66 8.53
N LEU A 254 -15.68 -21.76 9.30
CA LEU A 254 -14.37 -22.17 8.79
C LEU A 254 -14.15 -23.67 8.93
N TRP A 255 -13.71 -24.29 7.83
CA TRP A 255 -13.28 -25.68 7.80
C TRP A 255 -11.80 -25.79 7.45
N PHE A 256 -11.03 -26.39 8.35
CA PHE A 256 -9.58 -26.58 8.19
C PHE A 256 -9.28 -28.00 7.74
N SER A 257 -8.51 -28.13 6.67
CA SER A 257 -8.07 -29.44 6.18
C SER A 257 -6.65 -29.39 5.65
N ARG A 258 -6.02 -30.56 5.58
CA ARG A 258 -4.70 -30.73 4.99
C ARG A 258 -4.84 -31.33 3.60
N ASP A 259 -4.29 -30.66 2.60
CA ASP A 259 -4.13 -31.20 1.24
C ASP A 259 -2.64 -31.26 0.87
N GLY A 260 -2.09 -32.47 0.81
CA GLY A 260 -0.66 -32.68 0.60
C GLY A 260 0.20 -31.95 1.66
N ASN A 261 0.88 -30.89 1.21
CA ASN A 261 1.73 -30.04 2.06
C ASN A 261 1.10 -28.67 2.37
N ASN A 262 -0.14 -28.44 1.95
CA ASN A 262 -0.85 -27.17 2.10
C ASN A 262 -1.88 -27.26 3.22
N LEU A 263 -2.15 -26.13 3.85
CA LEU A 263 -3.33 -25.94 4.67
C LEU A 263 -4.45 -25.38 3.77
N GLN A 264 -5.62 -25.99 3.80
CA GLN A 264 -6.82 -25.48 3.15
C GLN A 264 -7.81 -25.00 4.21
N ILE A 265 -8.34 -23.80 3.99
CA ILE A 265 -9.36 -23.16 4.82
C ILE A 265 -10.57 -22.89 3.93
N ASN A 266 -11.66 -23.63 4.10
CA ASN A 266 -12.90 -23.43 3.33
C ASN A 266 -13.91 -22.64 4.16
N ILE A 267 -14.67 -21.75 3.50
CA ILE A 267 -15.84 -21.10 4.10
C ILE A 267 -17.08 -21.93 3.78
N ILE A 268 -17.63 -22.60 4.80
CA ILE A 268 -18.75 -23.54 4.69
C ILE A 268 -19.96 -22.86 4.04
N GLY A 269 -20.55 -23.52 3.05
CA GLY A 269 -21.72 -23.03 2.33
C GLY A 269 -21.42 -22.13 1.15
N THR A 270 -20.15 -21.81 0.90
CA THR A 270 -19.65 -21.03 -0.25
C THR A 270 -18.71 -21.88 -1.12
N ASP A 271 -18.21 -21.29 -2.21
CA ASP A 271 -17.08 -21.84 -2.98
C ASP A 271 -15.74 -21.19 -2.57
N ASP A 272 -15.74 -20.34 -1.53
CA ASP A 272 -14.57 -19.59 -1.10
C ASP A 272 -13.58 -20.50 -0.35
N GLN A 273 -12.30 -20.34 -0.66
CA GLN A 273 -11.21 -21.12 -0.11
C GLN A 273 -9.95 -20.27 0.00
N VAL A 274 -9.20 -20.45 1.08
CA VAL A 274 -7.82 -19.98 1.20
C VAL A 274 -6.90 -21.18 1.32
N GLU A 275 -5.91 -21.29 0.43
CA GLU A 275 -4.81 -22.24 0.52
C GLU A 275 -3.55 -21.54 1.05
N VAL A 276 -3.01 -21.99 2.19
CA VAL A 276 -1.68 -21.60 2.63
C VAL A 276 -0.67 -22.63 2.11
N ASN A 277 0.07 -22.21 1.09
CA ASN A 277 0.93 -23.08 0.33
C ASN A 277 2.14 -23.53 1.17
N ASN A 278 2.49 -24.81 1.11
CA ASN A 278 3.62 -25.40 1.82
C ASN A 278 3.58 -25.32 3.37
N TRP A 279 2.42 -25.04 3.97
CA TRP A 279 2.22 -25.01 5.43
C TRP A 279 2.95 -26.13 6.20
N TYR A 280 2.92 -27.35 5.66
CA TYR A 280 3.48 -28.54 6.30
C TYR A 280 4.95 -28.83 5.94
N ASN A 281 5.61 -27.98 5.14
CA ASN A 281 7.04 -28.10 4.84
C ASN A 281 7.94 -27.45 5.91
N GLY A 282 7.42 -26.52 6.70
CA GLY A 282 8.15 -25.88 7.79
C GLY A 282 7.47 -24.60 8.29
N ALA A 283 7.85 -24.15 9.49
CA ALA A 283 7.28 -22.97 10.13
C ALA A 283 7.35 -21.70 9.27
N ASN A 284 8.40 -21.58 8.45
CA ASN A 284 8.60 -20.45 7.55
C ASN A 284 7.56 -20.32 6.42
N TYR A 285 6.63 -21.26 6.27
CA TYR A 285 5.55 -21.21 5.27
C TYR A 285 4.17 -21.03 5.91
N GLN A 286 4.13 -20.94 7.24
CA GLN A 286 2.90 -20.84 8.01
C GLN A 286 2.62 -19.36 8.25
N VAL A 287 1.34 -18.97 8.25
CA VAL A 287 0.94 -17.78 9.01
C VAL A 287 1.00 -18.11 10.50
N ASP A 288 1.27 -17.14 11.35
CA ASP A 288 1.34 -17.33 12.81
C ASP A 288 -0.03 -17.38 13.46
N GLN A 289 -1.01 -16.72 12.85
CA GLN A 289 -2.35 -16.55 13.39
C GLN A 289 -3.41 -16.64 12.30
N ILE A 290 -4.54 -17.24 12.66
CA ILE A 290 -5.79 -17.05 11.93
C ILE A 290 -6.73 -16.25 12.82
N GLN A 291 -7.32 -15.18 12.30
CA GLN A 291 -8.16 -14.26 13.06
C GLN A 291 -9.57 -14.19 12.48
N VAL A 292 -10.57 -14.18 13.36
CA VAL A 292 -11.98 -13.96 13.03
C VAL A 292 -12.57 -13.02 14.09
N GLY A 293 -12.86 -11.77 13.71
CA GLY A 293 -13.23 -10.73 14.67
C GLY A 293 -12.18 -10.57 15.78
N ASN A 294 -12.57 -10.77 17.05
CA ASN A 294 -11.65 -10.71 18.20
C ASN A 294 -11.09 -12.08 18.60
N SER A 295 -11.32 -13.12 17.79
CA SER A 295 -10.87 -14.47 18.06
C SER A 295 -9.59 -14.78 17.29
N VAL A 296 -8.62 -15.43 17.94
CA VAL A 296 -7.35 -15.84 17.35
C VAL A 296 -7.12 -17.34 17.52
N LEU A 297 -6.65 -17.99 16.46
CA LEU A 297 -6.26 -19.39 16.40
C LEU A 297 -4.76 -19.47 16.12
N LEU A 298 -4.00 -20.12 17.02
CA LEU A 298 -2.56 -20.33 16.87
C LEU A 298 -2.26 -21.70 16.27
N ASN A 299 -1.07 -21.87 15.68
CA ASN A 299 -0.70 -23.06 14.89
C ASN A 299 -0.89 -24.39 15.66
N ASN A 300 -0.56 -24.44 16.95
CA ASN A 300 -0.75 -25.66 17.74
C ASN A 300 -2.23 -26.04 17.96
N GLN A 301 -3.12 -25.04 18.00
CA GLN A 301 -4.56 -25.22 18.17
C GLN A 301 -5.22 -25.53 16.81
N LEU A 302 -4.75 -24.90 15.73
CA LEU A 302 -5.15 -25.22 14.37
C LEU A 302 -4.99 -26.72 14.06
N GLU A 303 -3.85 -27.31 14.42
CA GLU A 303 -3.60 -28.74 14.14
C GLU A 303 -4.58 -29.67 14.87
N GLN A 304 -5.15 -29.25 16.01
CA GLN A 304 -6.21 -30.00 16.69
C GLN A 304 -7.51 -29.97 15.88
N LEU A 305 -7.86 -28.81 15.33
CA LEU A 305 -9.03 -28.65 14.46
C LEU A 305 -8.87 -29.45 13.17
N VAL A 306 -7.72 -29.34 12.48
CA VAL A 306 -7.42 -30.13 11.27
C VAL A 306 -7.57 -31.62 11.56
N SER A 307 -7.03 -32.10 12.67
CA SER A 307 -7.11 -33.51 13.07
C SER A 307 -8.54 -33.96 13.35
N ALA A 308 -9.35 -33.12 13.99
CA ALA A 308 -10.76 -33.43 14.28
C ALA A 308 -11.61 -33.42 13.00
N MET A 309 -11.45 -32.40 12.17
CA MET A 309 -12.18 -32.20 10.92
C MET A 309 -11.84 -33.28 9.89
N ALA A 310 -10.62 -33.83 9.88
CA ALA A 310 -10.22 -34.93 8.99
C ALA A 310 -11.03 -36.23 9.17
N SER A 311 -11.82 -36.36 10.24
CA SER A 311 -12.72 -37.51 10.44
C SER A 311 -14.07 -37.40 9.70
N PHE A 312 -14.32 -36.26 9.05
CA PHE A 312 -15.55 -35.96 8.31
C PHE A 312 -15.25 -35.59 6.85
N ASP A 313 -16.30 -35.61 6.02
CA ASP A 313 -16.19 -35.14 4.64
C ASP A 313 -16.03 -33.62 4.59
N VAL A 314 -15.13 -33.13 3.73
CA VAL A 314 -14.86 -31.69 3.58
C VAL A 314 -16.05 -30.97 2.91
N PRO A 315 -16.61 -29.92 3.53
CA PRO A 315 -17.63 -29.07 2.92
C PRO A 315 -16.97 -28.03 2.00
N SER A 316 -16.91 -28.32 0.69
CA SER A 316 -16.08 -27.55 -0.26
C SER A 316 -16.82 -26.90 -1.44
N ASN A 317 -18.16 -26.85 -1.43
CA ASN A 317 -18.92 -26.22 -2.52
C ASN A 317 -20.08 -25.38 -1.99
N ALA A 318 -20.56 -24.45 -2.82
CA ALA A 318 -21.73 -23.62 -2.54
C ALA A 318 -22.95 -24.48 -2.15
N GLY A 319 -23.58 -24.11 -1.04
CA GLY A 319 -24.70 -24.85 -0.45
C GLY A 319 -24.32 -26.14 0.28
N SER A 320 -23.02 -26.45 0.42
CA SER A 320 -22.56 -27.46 1.37
C SER A 320 -22.99 -27.06 2.79
N VAL A 321 -23.39 -28.05 3.59
CA VAL A 321 -23.81 -27.83 4.97
C VAL A 321 -23.12 -28.84 5.87
N VAL A 322 -22.66 -28.38 7.02
CA VAL A 322 -22.21 -29.27 8.10
C VAL A 322 -23.43 -29.70 8.91
N THR A 323 -23.58 -31.02 9.11
CA THR A 323 -24.72 -31.57 9.87
C THR A 323 -24.69 -31.12 11.32
N GLN A 324 -25.85 -31.01 11.97
CA GLN A 324 -25.90 -30.63 13.39
C GLN A 324 -25.09 -31.57 14.29
N ALA A 325 -25.09 -32.88 14.00
CA ALA A 325 -24.29 -33.84 14.75
C ALA A 325 -22.78 -33.54 14.64
N THR A 326 -22.29 -33.21 13.44
CA THR A 326 -20.89 -32.81 13.24
C THR A 326 -20.58 -31.49 13.96
N LYS A 327 -21.49 -30.50 13.92
CA LYS A 327 -21.34 -29.24 14.67
C LYS A 327 -21.23 -29.51 16.17
N ASP A 328 -22.12 -30.34 16.72
CA ASP A 328 -22.14 -30.70 18.13
C ASP A 328 -20.84 -31.42 18.57
N GLU A 329 -20.26 -32.26 17.70
CA GLU A 329 -18.99 -32.95 17.94
C GLU A 329 -17.77 -32.01 17.89
N LEU A 330 -17.76 -31.02 17.00
CA LEU A 330 -16.66 -30.06 16.85
C LEU A 330 -16.71 -28.91 17.85
N GLN A 331 -17.89 -28.56 18.38
CA GLN A 331 -18.07 -27.39 19.25
C GLN A 331 -17.09 -27.31 20.44
N PRO A 332 -16.85 -28.39 21.21
CA PRO A 332 -15.91 -28.32 22.33
C PRO A 332 -14.49 -28.00 21.90
N ILE A 333 -14.08 -28.50 20.73
CA ILE A 333 -12.73 -28.31 20.17
C ILE A 333 -12.62 -26.87 19.66
N LEU A 334 -13.62 -26.36 18.94
CA LEU A 334 -13.67 -24.95 18.52
C LEU A 334 -13.51 -24.00 19.71
N VAL A 335 -14.27 -24.20 20.79
CA VAL A 335 -14.21 -23.34 21.99
C VAL A 335 -12.85 -23.41 22.69
N GLU A 336 -12.18 -24.56 22.69
CA GLU A 336 -10.85 -24.73 23.30
C GLU A 336 -9.72 -24.19 22.40
N SER A 337 -9.88 -24.28 21.08
CA SER A 337 -8.87 -23.88 20.10
C SER A 337 -8.81 -22.37 19.88
N TRP A 338 -9.93 -21.66 19.91
CA TRP A 338 -9.98 -20.21 19.68
C TRP A 338 -9.80 -19.41 20.98
N GLN A 339 -8.88 -18.44 20.97
CA GLN A 339 -8.63 -17.52 22.08
C GLN A 339 -9.22 -16.15 21.79
N THR A 340 -9.46 -15.33 22.81
CA THR A 340 -9.83 -13.91 22.63
C THR A 340 -8.58 -13.04 22.70
N LEU A 341 -8.44 -12.11 21.75
CA LEU A 341 -7.37 -11.10 21.71
C LEU A 341 -7.45 -10.11 22.90
#